data_AF-F6I3B5-F1
#
_entry.id   AF-F6I3B5-F1
#
_cell.length_a   1.000
_cell.length_b   1.000
_cell.length_c   1.000
_cell.angle_alpha   90.00
_cell.angle_beta   90.00
_cell.angle_gamma   90.00
#
_symmetry.space_group_name_H-M   'P 1'
#
loop_
_entity.id
_entity.type
_entity.pdbx_description
1 polymer ?
#
loop_
_entity_poly.entity_id
_entity_poly.type
_entity_poly.pdbx_seq_one_letter_code
_entity_poly.pdbx_strand_id
1 'polypeptide(L)'
;MFGVTTPCVNAVKERLVKDGYETLVFHATGPGGRAMEDLVRGGFIQGVLDITTTEVADYVVGGVMPCECSRFDAMIEKKIPSVVSVGTLDMVNFGAKTTIPSHLLK
;
A
#
# COMPACT_ATOMS: atom_id res chain seq x y z
N MET A 1 -4.44 0.57 1.43
CA MET A 1 -5.67 -0.06 1.96
C MET A 1 -5.94 -1.34 1.20
N PHE A 2 -6.43 -2.36 1.88
CA PHE A 2 -6.98 -3.57 1.26
C PHE A 2 -8.30 -3.94 1.95
N GLY A 3 -9.13 -4.78 1.31
CA GLY A 3 -10.41 -5.22 1.90
C GLY A 3 -10.27 -5.66 3.36
N VAL A 4 -9.24 -6.47 3.65
CA VAL A 4 -8.95 -7.02 4.99
C VAL A 4 -8.36 -6.02 6.00
N THR A 5 -7.91 -4.84 5.54
CA THR A 5 -7.42 -3.74 6.40
C THR A 5 -8.37 -2.55 6.44
N THR A 6 -9.51 -2.62 5.75
CA THR A 6 -10.55 -1.58 5.72
C THR A 6 -10.97 -1.08 7.11
N PRO A 7 -11.19 -1.94 8.14
CA PRO A 7 -11.57 -1.46 9.47
C PRO A 7 -10.54 -0.50 10.07
N CYS A 8 -9.24 -0.82 9.94
CA CYS A 8 -8.17 0.04 10.41
C CYS A 8 -8.11 1.34 9.62
N VAL A 9 -8.15 1.26 8.29
CA VAL A 9 -8.07 2.45 7.41
C VAL A 9 -9.24 3.41 7.64
N ASN A 10 -10.46 2.89 7.81
CA ASN A 10 -11.63 3.72 8.08
C ASN A 10 -11.53 4.44 9.44
N ALA A 11 -11.10 3.75 10.49
CA ALA A 11 -10.90 4.35 11.81
C ALA A 11 -9.82 5.45 11.76
N VAL A 12 -8.71 5.21 11.06
CA VAL A 12 -7.65 6.19 10.87
C VAL A 12 -8.14 7.38 10.06
N LYS A 13 -8.84 7.15 8.95
CA LYS A 13 -9.42 8.21 8.11
C LYS A 13 -10.37 9.09 8.92
N GLU A 14 -11.31 8.49 9.66
CA GLU A 14 -12.26 9.24 10.48
C GLU A 14 -11.53 10.11 11.51
N ARG A 15 -10.49 9.57 12.13
CA ARG A 15 -9.69 10.34 13.08
C ARG A 15 -8.94 11.50 12.42
N LEU A 16 -8.29 11.28 11.29
CA LEU A 16 -7.58 12.33 10.55
C LEU A 16 -8.50 13.46 10.10
N VAL A 17 -9.71 13.12 9.61
CA VAL A 17 -10.72 14.11 9.23
C VAL A 17 -11.17 14.93 10.44
N LYS A 18 -11.38 14.30 11.60
CA LYS A 18 -11.70 15.02 12.85
C LYS A 18 -10.58 15.96 13.29
N ASP A 19 -9.33 15.58 13.02
CA ASP A 19 -8.16 16.40 13.33
C ASP A 19 -7.89 17.48 12.24
N GLY A 20 -8.74 17.59 11.21
CA GLY A 20 -8.70 18.64 10.20
C GLY A 20 -7.87 18.32 8.95
N TYR A 21 -7.46 17.06 8.76
CA TYR A 21 -6.71 16.63 7.58
C TYR A 21 -7.62 16.17 6.45
N GLU A 22 -7.22 16.49 5.21
CA GLU A 22 -7.75 15.86 4.00
C GLU A 22 -7.09 14.48 3.80
N THR A 23 -7.83 13.50 3.26
CA THR A 23 -7.34 12.12 3.16
C THR A 23 -7.56 11.51 1.78
N LEU A 24 -6.50 10.96 1.20
CA LEU A 24 -6.56 10.16 -0.01
C LEU A 24 -6.26 8.70 0.32
N VAL A 25 -7.18 7.79 -0.03
CA VAL A 25 -7.04 6.35 0.24
C VAL A 25 -6.68 5.63 -1.05
N PHE A 26 -5.58 4.88 -1.03
CA PHE A 26 -5.10 4.10 -2.16
C PHE A 26 -5.32 2.60 -1.90
N HIS A 27 -5.85 1.89 -2.90
CA HIS A 27 -5.98 0.44 -2.84
C HIS A 27 -4.61 -0.18 -3.18
N ALA A 28 -4.08 -1.04 -2.31
CA ALA A 28 -2.71 -1.54 -2.38
C ALA A 28 -2.60 -2.69 -3.41
N THR A 29 -2.69 -2.36 -4.70
CA THR A 29 -2.70 -3.31 -5.82
C THR A 29 -1.46 -3.25 -6.71
N GLY A 30 -0.43 -2.53 -6.29
CA GLY A 30 0.76 -2.17 -7.06
C GLY A 30 0.65 -0.74 -7.60
N PRO A 31 -0.28 -0.46 -8.56
CA PRO A 31 -0.51 0.90 -9.03
C PRO A 31 -0.96 1.88 -7.95
N GLY A 32 -1.66 1.41 -6.90
CA GLY A 32 -2.12 2.30 -5.82
C GLY A 32 -0.97 2.86 -5.00
N GLY A 33 -0.01 2.03 -4.59
CA GLY A 33 1.21 2.50 -3.93
C GLY A 33 2.01 3.47 -4.79
N ARG A 34 2.13 3.20 -6.11
CA ARG A 34 2.81 4.11 -7.05
C ARG A 34 2.09 5.44 -7.22
N ALA A 35 0.77 5.42 -7.40
CA ALA A 35 -0.01 6.64 -7.53
C ALA A 35 0.10 7.54 -6.28
N MET A 36 0.13 6.93 -5.09
CA MET A 36 0.40 7.65 -3.84
C MET A 36 1.78 8.31 -3.87
N GLU A 37 2.83 7.57 -4.25
CA GLU A 37 4.19 8.09 -4.31
C GLU A 37 4.36 9.19 -5.35
N ASP A 38 3.71 9.09 -6.50
CA ASP A 38 3.75 10.14 -7.52
C ASP A 38 3.11 11.44 -7.02
N LEU A 39 2.03 11.34 -6.24
CA LEU A 39 1.41 12.50 -5.58
C LEU A 39 2.29 13.07 -4.44
N VAL A 40 3.05 12.24 -3.74
CA VAL A 40 4.10 12.69 -2.81
C VAL A 40 5.20 13.43 -3.57
N ARG A 41 5.70 12.86 -4.68
CA ARG A 41 6.73 13.49 -5.52
C ARG A 41 6.25 14.84 -6.08
N GLY A 42 4.97 14.92 -6.45
CA GLY A 42 4.30 16.14 -6.91
C GLY A 42 3.98 17.16 -5.82
N GLY A 43 4.18 16.84 -4.54
CA GLY A 43 3.91 17.73 -3.41
C GLY A 43 2.44 17.85 -3.01
N PHE A 44 1.56 17.03 -3.58
CA PHE A 44 0.12 17.00 -3.28
C PHE A 44 -0.19 16.27 -1.96
N ILE A 45 0.69 15.36 -1.52
CA ILE A 45 0.59 14.66 -0.23
C ILE A 45 1.74 15.10 0.67
N GLN A 46 1.43 15.58 1.87
CA GLN A 46 2.40 16.13 2.83
C GLN A 46 2.71 15.18 4.00
N GLY A 47 2.04 14.02 4.07
CA GLY A 47 2.28 12.99 5.07
C GLY A 47 1.62 11.68 4.66
N VAL A 48 2.21 10.56 5.06
CA VAL A 48 1.74 9.22 4.67
C VAL A 48 1.54 8.32 5.88
N LEU A 49 0.40 7.63 5.92
CA LEU A 49 0.16 6.48 6.79
C LEU A 49 0.08 5.23 5.91
N ASP A 50 1.21 4.56 5.71
CA ASP A 50 1.29 3.35 4.89
C ASP A 50 0.91 2.12 5.72
N ILE A 51 -0.40 1.97 5.94
CA ILE A 51 -0.98 0.92 6.78
C ILE A 51 -0.88 -0.46 6.13
N THR A 52 -0.96 -0.52 4.79
CA THR A 52 -1.11 -1.75 4.02
C THR A 52 0.06 -1.91 3.05
N THR A 53 1.11 -2.60 3.47
CA THR A 53 2.35 -2.79 2.69
C THR A 53 2.37 -4.11 1.89
N THR A 54 1.21 -4.73 1.66
CA THR A 54 1.04 -6.02 0.95
C THR A 54 1.69 -6.09 -0.43
N GLU A 55 1.83 -4.96 -1.13
CA GLU A 55 2.51 -4.89 -2.44
C GLU A 55 3.97 -5.40 -2.36
N VAL A 56 4.60 -5.33 -1.18
CA VAL A 56 5.93 -5.89 -0.90
C VAL A 56 5.91 -7.42 -0.89
N ALA A 57 4.87 -8.03 -0.32
CA ALA A 57 4.73 -9.50 -0.33
C ALA A 57 4.61 -10.01 -1.77
N ASP A 58 3.80 -9.33 -2.59
CA ASP A 58 3.68 -9.61 -4.02
C ASP A 58 5.01 -9.38 -4.76
N TYR A 59 5.75 -8.32 -4.46
CA TYR A 59 7.06 -8.07 -5.09
C TYR A 59 8.08 -9.17 -4.75
N VAL A 60 8.15 -9.60 -3.50
CA VAL A 60 9.13 -10.61 -3.04
C VAL A 60 8.80 -12.00 -3.56
N VAL A 61 7.52 -12.40 -3.55
CA VAL A 61 7.10 -13.77 -3.90
C VAL A 61 6.73 -13.92 -5.38
N GLY A 62 6.43 -12.83 -6.08
CA GLY A 62 5.98 -12.84 -7.47
C GLY A 62 4.46 -12.92 -7.63
N GLY A 63 3.72 -12.15 -6.83
CA GLY A 63 2.28 -11.96 -6.97
C GLY A 63 1.89 -11.03 -8.12
N VAL A 64 0.59 -10.84 -8.32
CA VAL A 64 0.02 -10.06 -9.44
C VAL A 64 -0.21 -8.57 -9.12
N MET A 65 0.00 -8.17 -7.87
CA MET A 65 -0.13 -6.80 -7.36
C MET A 65 1.18 -6.26 -6.74
N PRO A 66 2.35 -6.43 -7.38
CA PRO A 66 3.62 -6.07 -6.78
C PRO A 66 3.85 -4.56 -6.79
N CYS A 67 4.61 -4.08 -5.80
CA CYS A 67 5.28 -2.79 -5.89
C CYS A 67 6.50 -2.87 -6.84
N GLU A 68 7.18 -1.74 -7.02
CA GLU A 68 8.48 -1.69 -7.68
C GLU A 68 9.60 -1.71 -6.63
N CYS A 69 10.86 -1.87 -7.07
CA CYS A 69 12.02 -1.82 -6.18
C CYS A 69 12.22 -0.45 -5.51
N SER A 70 11.64 0.61 -6.09
CA SER A 70 11.66 1.99 -5.59
C SER A 70 10.60 2.27 -4.52
N ARG A 71 9.88 1.24 -4.06
CA ARG A 71 8.83 1.40 -3.04
C ARG A 71 9.40 2.11 -1.82
N PHE A 72 8.69 3.13 -1.36
CA PHE A 72 8.98 4.02 -0.24
C PHE A 72 9.94 5.19 -0.50
N ASP A 73 10.70 5.18 -1.61
CA ASP A 73 11.73 6.19 -1.88
C ASP A 73 11.17 7.61 -1.90
N ALA A 74 9.98 7.81 -2.50
CA ALA A 74 9.36 9.13 -2.60
C ALA A 74 9.18 9.83 -1.24
N MET A 75 8.82 9.07 -0.21
CA MET A 75 8.59 9.61 1.13
C MET A 75 9.91 10.04 1.79
N ILE A 76 10.96 9.26 1.59
CA ILE A 76 12.32 9.52 2.11
C ILE A 76 12.92 10.74 1.40
N GLU A 77 12.83 10.78 0.08
CA GLU A 77 13.32 11.87 -0.76
C GLU A 77 12.64 13.20 -0.42
N LYS A 78 11.31 13.18 -0.23
CA LYS A 78 10.54 14.38 0.13
C LYS A 78 10.58 14.72 1.62
N LYS A 79 11.15 13.85 2.45
CA LYS A 79 11.29 14.03 3.90
C LYS A 79 9.96 14.36 4.59
N ILE A 80 8.87 13.72 4.14
CA ILE A 80 7.54 13.91 4.72
C ILE A 80 7.34 12.98 5.92
N PRO A 81 6.56 13.37 6.94
CA PRO A 81 6.18 12.49 8.03
C PRO A 81 5.51 11.24 7.49
N SER A 82 6.08 10.08 7.82
CA SER A 82 5.63 8.78 7.30
C SER A 82 5.57 7.76 8.43
N VAL A 83 4.43 7.10 8.60
CA VAL A 83 4.25 5.97 9.52
C VAL A 83 3.91 4.74 8.70
N VAL A 84 4.69 3.68 8.86
CA VAL A 84 4.57 2.45 8.08
C VAL A 84 4.14 1.30 9.00
N SER A 85 3.23 0.45 8.51
CA SER A 85 2.79 -0.77 9.19
C SER A 85 2.93 -1.98 8.26
N VAL A 86 2.42 -3.14 8.71
CA VAL A 86 2.55 -4.45 8.04
C VAL A 86 1.19 -5.05 7.68
N GLY A 87 0.19 -4.21 7.41
CA GLY A 87 -1.15 -4.68 7.07
C GLY A 87 -1.16 -5.51 5.77
N THR A 88 -1.79 -6.68 5.84
CA THR A 88 -1.96 -7.59 4.69
C THR A 88 -0.63 -8.18 4.17
N LEU A 89 0.43 -8.16 4.98
CA LEU A 89 1.72 -8.77 4.63
C LEU A 89 1.72 -10.31 4.77
N ASP A 90 0.60 -10.88 5.21
CA ASP A 90 0.35 -12.32 5.42
C ASP A 90 -0.16 -13.04 4.16
N MET A 91 -0.38 -12.33 3.05
CA MET A 91 -0.87 -12.89 1.80
C MET A 91 -0.15 -12.33 0.56
N VAL A 92 -0.19 -13.11 -0.52
CA VAL A 92 0.30 -12.75 -1.85
C VAL A 92 -0.86 -12.91 -2.82
N ASN A 93 -1.05 -11.94 -3.71
CA ASN A 93 -2.19 -11.92 -4.61
C ASN A 93 -1.90 -12.72 -5.88
N PHE A 94 -2.88 -13.54 -6.27
CA PHE A 94 -2.92 -14.24 -7.55
C PHE A 94 -4.31 -14.11 -8.18
N GLY A 95 -4.43 -14.52 -9.44
CA GLY A 95 -5.72 -14.68 -10.10
C GLY A 95 -6.45 -15.95 -9.66
N ALA A 96 -7.21 -16.54 -10.57
CA ALA A 96 -7.88 -17.81 -10.32
C ALA A 96 -6.86 -18.91 -9.93
N LYS A 97 -7.31 -19.95 -9.21
CA LYS A 97 -6.43 -21.04 -8.75
C LYS A 97 -5.59 -21.66 -9.88
N THR A 98 -6.13 -21.70 -11.09
CA THR A 98 -5.46 -22.21 -12.31
C THR A 98 -4.29 -21.34 -12.78
N THR A 99 -4.21 -20.07 -12.36
CA THR A 99 -3.11 -19.15 -12.70
C THR A 99 -1.99 -19.14 -11.67
N ILE A 100 -2.16 -19.83 -10.54
CA ILE A 100 -1.14 -19.87 -9.49
C ILE A 100 0.06 -20.69 -10.01
N PRO A 101 1.29 -20.16 -9.90
CA PRO A 101 2.50 -20.90 -10.27
C PRO A 101 2.54 -22.29 -9.61
N SER A 102 2.86 -23.32 -10.40
CA SER A 102 2.79 -24.72 -9.95
C SER A 102 3.67 -25.03 -8.73
N HIS A 103 4.79 -24.34 -8.56
CA HIS A 103 5.66 -24.51 -7.40
C HIS A 103 5.06 -23.99 -6.07
N LEU A 104 3.97 -23.21 -6.13
CA LEU A 104 3.20 -22.75 -4.97
C LEU A 104 1.95 -23.61 -4.70
N LEU A 105 1.54 -24.42 -5.68
CA LEU A 105 0.46 -25.40 -5.56
C LEU A 105 1.05 -26.70 -5.00
N LYS A 106 1.05 -26.84 -3.68
CA LYS A 106 1.31 -28.12 -3.03
C LYS A 106 0.11 -29.07 -3.14
#